data_AF-A0A1G3CFA2-F1
#
_entry.id   AF-A0A1G3CFA2-F1
#
_cell.length_a   1.000
_cell.length_b   1.000
_cell.length_c   1.000
_cell.angle_alpha   90.00
_cell.angle_beta   90.00
_cell.angle_gamma   90.00
#
_symmetry.space_group_name_H-M   'P 1'
#
loop_
_entity.id
_entity.type
_entity.pdbx_description
1 polymer ?
#
loop_
_entity_poly.entity_id
_entity_poly.type
_entity_poly.pdbx_seq_one_letter_code
_entity_poly.pdbx_strand_id
1 'polypeptide(L)'
;MRNCFKMAVYVVLVIGIMGIGVSTLFAYSSGPPDGRTGSPADSLQTCNDTGCHNNYALNSGSAAFSVSAPGIYTPGEILSVSIAFGNSSTAKHGFELSALDTNNNHVGTFSSVDGDGNTQTNNGDYIKHTSAGSSQSGNASWNVNWTAPADGEGVVTFYAAGNEANGDGTNQSDYIYTTTAQSTTTAATPTTTPTATPIATPTISECEPAVIALDAKKLNLKLGESKTVTVTVSGSDDCKSEGATVTAAVKTGKKRVTIDAATATTDANGQATFTITAGQKKGNSKVVFTVEDSEGEVYTTFVIVKIRKK
;
A
#
# COMPACT_ATOMS: atom_id res chain seq x y z
N MET A 1 1.42 -34.22 77.21
CA MET A 1 2.10 -33.19 76.38
C MET A 1 2.73 -33.74 75.08
N ARG A 2 3.29 -34.95 75.05
CA ARG A 2 3.97 -35.51 73.86
C ARG A 2 3.08 -35.87 72.65
N ASN A 3 1.78 -36.08 72.87
CA ASN A 3 0.82 -36.44 71.80
C ASN A 3 0.11 -35.21 71.18
N CYS A 4 -0.03 -34.11 71.91
CA CYS A 4 -0.60 -32.86 71.39
C CYS A 4 0.36 -32.18 70.38
N PHE A 5 1.68 -32.36 70.57
CA PHE A 5 2.70 -31.80 69.68
C PHE A 5 2.71 -32.51 68.30
N LYS A 6 2.45 -33.82 68.25
CA LYS A 6 2.36 -34.59 66.98
C LYS A 6 1.11 -34.26 66.16
N MET A 7 -0.01 -33.98 66.82
CA MET A 7 -1.24 -33.51 66.17
C MET A 7 -1.10 -32.10 65.59
N ALA A 8 -0.45 -31.18 66.31
CA ALA A 8 -0.20 -29.83 65.82
C ALA A 8 0.71 -29.82 64.56
N VAL A 9 1.73 -30.68 64.51
CA VAL A 9 2.60 -30.82 63.34
C VAL A 9 1.85 -31.41 62.13
N TYR A 10 0.93 -32.36 62.32
CA TYR A 10 0.11 -32.90 61.24
C TYR A 10 -0.88 -31.87 60.67
N VAL A 11 -1.48 -31.04 61.52
CA VAL A 11 -2.42 -29.99 61.08
C VAL A 11 -1.70 -28.89 60.29
N VAL A 12 -0.48 -28.51 60.69
CA VAL A 12 0.34 -27.54 59.94
C VAL A 12 0.82 -28.11 58.60
N LEU A 13 1.13 -29.40 58.53
CA LEU A 13 1.58 -30.07 57.30
C LEU A 13 0.43 -30.30 56.28
N VAL A 14 -0.81 -30.47 56.75
CA VAL A 14 -2.01 -30.56 55.90
C VAL A 14 -2.46 -29.18 55.40
N ILE A 15 -2.33 -28.12 56.21
CA ILE A 15 -2.64 -26.74 55.78
C ILE A 15 -1.57 -26.18 54.84
N GLY A 16 -0.30 -26.60 54.97
CA GLY A 16 0.79 -26.20 54.07
C GLY A 16 0.70 -26.79 52.65
N ILE A 17 -0.03 -27.89 52.46
CA ILE A 17 -0.24 -28.52 51.13
C ILE A 17 -1.49 -27.94 50.42
N MET A 18 -2.41 -27.31 51.16
CA MET A 18 -3.61 -26.66 50.62
C MET A 18 -3.36 -25.21 50.16
N GLY A 19 -2.10 -24.77 50.14
CA GLY A 19 -1.65 -23.47 49.64
C GLY A 19 -1.02 -23.57 48.26
N ILE A 20 -1.42 -24.55 47.43
CA ILE A 20 -1.11 -24.52 46.00
C ILE A 20 -1.83 -23.29 45.46
N GLY A 21 -1.06 -22.26 45.12
CA GLY A 21 -1.58 -21.07 44.47
C GLY A 21 -2.38 -21.50 43.26
N VAL A 22 -3.70 -21.42 43.37
CA VAL A 22 -4.58 -21.46 42.21
C VAL A 22 -4.23 -20.23 41.41
N SER A 23 -3.30 -20.41 40.48
CA SER A 23 -3.06 -19.45 39.41
C SER A 23 -4.38 -19.47 38.65
N THR A 24 -5.23 -18.48 38.89
CA THR A 24 -6.43 -18.27 38.11
C THR A 24 -5.94 -17.92 36.71
N LEU A 25 -5.70 -18.93 35.88
CA LEU A 25 -5.55 -18.75 34.45
C LEU A 25 -6.89 -18.17 34.01
N PHE A 26 -6.88 -16.91 33.60
CA PHE A 26 -8.03 -16.32 32.93
C PHE A 26 -8.17 -17.07 31.61
N ALA A 27 -9.08 -18.05 31.58
CA ALA A 27 -9.54 -18.63 30.33
C ALA A 27 -10.27 -17.50 29.59
N TYR A 28 -9.57 -16.87 28.63
CA TYR A 28 -10.14 -15.82 27.79
C TYR A 28 -11.07 -16.43 26.74
N SER A 29 -12.14 -17.09 27.19
CA SER A 29 -13.16 -17.65 26.30
C SER A 29 -13.83 -16.56 25.46
N SER A 30 -13.73 -15.30 25.88
CA SER A 30 -14.15 -14.12 25.15
C SER A 30 -13.10 -13.61 24.15
N GLY A 31 -12.18 -14.45 23.66
CA GLY A 31 -11.12 -14.07 22.72
C GLY A 31 -9.77 -13.79 23.41
N PRO A 32 -8.63 -14.21 22.82
CA PRO A 32 -7.30 -13.99 23.38
C PRO A 32 -6.93 -12.51 23.46
N PRO A 33 -5.88 -12.15 24.23
CA PRO A 33 -5.19 -10.88 24.06
C PRO A 33 -4.61 -10.75 22.65
N ASP A 34 -4.64 -9.55 22.09
CA ASP A 34 -3.99 -9.24 20.81
C ASP A 34 -2.50 -9.61 20.83
N GLY A 35 -1.99 -10.08 19.70
CA GLY A 35 -0.56 -10.40 19.53
C GLY A 35 -0.21 -11.86 19.82
N ARG A 36 -1.10 -12.79 19.50
CA ARG A 36 -0.96 -14.23 19.74
C ARG A 36 -1.10 -15.07 18.47
N THR A 37 -0.91 -14.46 17.30
CA THR A 37 -1.08 -15.12 16.00
C THR A 37 0.11 -15.95 15.54
N GLY A 38 1.25 -15.84 16.25
CA GLY A 38 2.52 -16.43 15.81
C GLY A 38 3.19 -15.62 14.70
N SER A 39 2.71 -14.42 14.41
CA SER A 39 3.29 -13.55 13.38
C SER A 39 4.62 -12.94 13.82
N PRO A 40 5.47 -12.49 12.87
CA PRO A 40 6.66 -11.72 13.20
C PRO A 40 6.39 -10.42 13.98
N ALA A 41 5.27 -9.73 13.72
CA ALA A 41 4.85 -8.55 14.50
C ALA A 41 4.59 -8.89 15.98
N ASP A 42 4.17 -10.12 16.25
CA ASP A 42 3.92 -10.64 17.60
C ASP A 42 5.19 -11.19 18.28
N SER A 43 6.37 -10.98 17.69
CA SER A 43 7.61 -11.67 18.10
C SER A 43 7.45 -13.19 18.12
N LEU A 44 6.65 -13.74 17.19
CA LEU A 44 6.31 -15.16 17.08
C LEU A 44 5.57 -15.75 18.30
N GLN A 45 4.98 -14.90 19.15
CA GLN A 45 4.20 -15.37 20.31
C GLN A 45 2.87 -15.98 19.89
N THR A 46 2.48 -17.02 20.60
CA THR A 46 1.16 -17.67 20.47
C THR A 46 0.54 -17.87 21.85
N CYS A 47 -0.63 -18.49 21.93
CA CYS A 47 -1.19 -19.00 23.17
C CYS A 47 -0.48 -20.27 23.69
N ASN A 48 0.47 -20.85 22.93
CA ASN A 48 1.38 -21.87 23.43
C ASN A 48 2.55 -21.19 24.14
N ASP A 49 2.26 -20.59 25.29
CA ASP A 49 3.20 -19.81 26.07
C ASP A 49 3.02 -20.09 27.57
N THR A 50 4.04 -19.75 28.35
CA THR A 50 4.06 -19.99 29.79
C THR A 50 2.90 -19.30 30.47
N GLY A 51 2.04 -20.07 31.13
CA GLY A 51 0.83 -19.55 31.77
C GLY A 51 -0.39 -19.46 30.85
N CYS A 52 -0.31 -19.99 29.62
CA CYS A 52 -1.42 -20.20 28.70
C CYS A 52 -1.58 -21.70 28.41
N HIS A 53 -1.58 -22.11 27.13
CA HIS A 53 -1.84 -23.48 26.68
C HIS A 53 -0.53 -24.14 26.21
N ASN A 54 0.44 -24.28 27.11
CA ASN A 54 1.79 -24.77 26.81
C ASN A 54 2.10 -26.20 27.27
N ASN A 55 1.06 -26.98 27.56
CA ASN A 55 1.20 -28.38 28.00
C ASN A 55 1.61 -29.32 26.85
N TYR A 56 1.38 -28.91 25.60
CA TYR A 56 1.68 -29.67 24.40
C TYR A 56 2.53 -28.84 23.44
N ALA A 57 3.28 -29.52 22.58
CA ALA A 57 4.07 -28.85 21.56
C ALA A 57 3.14 -28.13 20.54
N LEU A 58 3.59 -27.01 19.99
CA LEU A 58 2.84 -26.27 18.99
C LEU A 58 2.55 -27.18 17.77
N ASN A 59 1.32 -27.14 17.26
CA ASN A 59 0.82 -27.96 16.15
C ASN A 59 0.85 -29.49 16.40
N SER A 60 0.84 -29.95 17.66
CA SER A 60 0.92 -31.39 17.97
C SER A 60 -0.44 -32.11 18.08
N GLY A 61 -1.55 -31.39 17.99
CA GLY A 61 -2.89 -31.98 18.06
C GLY A 61 -3.33 -32.56 16.70
N SER A 62 -4.48 -33.24 16.69
CA SER A 62 -4.96 -33.98 15.52
C SER A 62 -5.92 -33.21 14.60
N ALA A 63 -6.39 -32.03 15.00
CA ALA A 63 -7.30 -31.25 14.17
C ALA A 63 -6.60 -30.63 12.96
N ALA A 64 -7.36 -30.48 11.89
CA ALA A 64 -6.94 -29.78 10.68
C ALA A 64 -7.27 -28.29 10.82
N PHE A 65 -6.35 -27.51 11.40
CA PHE A 65 -6.48 -26.05 11.49
C PHE A 65 -6.06 -25.38 10.18
N SER A 66 -6.89 -24.47 9.67
CA SER A 66 -6.62 -23.75 8.42
C SER A 66 -7.09 -22.30 8.44
N VAL A 67 -6.42 -21.48 7.62
CA VAL A 67 -6.88 -20.16 7.18
C VAL A 67 -6.92 -20.17 5.66
N SER A 68 -8.01 -19.64 5.09
CA SER A 68 -8.22 -19.54 3.65
C SER A 68 -8.54 -18.09 3.31
N ALA A 69 -7.64 -17.46 2.56
CA ALA A 69 -7.82 -16.15 1.96
C ALA A 69 -7.85 -16.28 0.44
N PRO A 70 -8.52 -15.38 -0.29
CA PRO A 70 -8.39 -15.30 -1.74
C PRO A 70 -6.92 -15.14 -2.12
N GLY A 71 -6.43 -15.90 -3.10
CA GLY A 71 -5.01 -15.84 -3.49
C GLY A 71 -4.61 -14.51 -4.13
N ILE A 72 -5.60 -13.70 -4.53
CA ILE A 72 -5.40 -12.40 -5.15
C ILE A 72 -6.30 -11.36 -4.47
N TYR A 73 -5.83 -10.12 -4.32
CA TYR A 73 -6.63 -8.98 -3.88
C TYR A 73 -6.48 -7.73 -4.77
N THR A 74 -7.43 -6.82 -4.69
CA THR A 74 -7.47 -5.49 -5.31
C THR A 74 -7.40 -4.46 -4.18
N PRO A 75 -6.57 -3.41 -4.29
CA PRO A 75 -6.47 -2.41 -3.24
C PRO A 75 -7.83 -1.83 -2.83
N GLY A 76 -8.07 -1.73 -1.52
CA GLY A 76 -9.32 -1.22 -0.94
C GLY A 76 -10.53 -2.14 -1.02
N GLU A 77 -10.44 -3.32 -1.64
CA GLU A 77 -11.57 -4.25 -1.70
C GLU A 77 -11.79 -4.98 -0.36
N ILE A 78 -13.03 -5.37 -0.09
CA ILE A 78 -13.37 -6.19 1.08
C ILE A 78 -13.41 -7.66 0.66
N LEU A 79 -12.51 -8.45 1.23
CA LEU A 79 -12.40 -9.88 1.01
C LEU A 79 -12.93 -10.68 2.20
N SER A 80 -13.48 -11.86 1.91
CA SER A 80 -13.85 -12.84 2.91
C SER A 80 -12.67 -13.75 3.21
N VAL A 81 -12.24 -13.81 4.47
CA VAL A 81 -11.21 -14.73 4.97
C VAL A 81 -11.88 -15.73 5.90
N SER A 82 -11.58 -17.02 5.71
CA SER A 82 -12.17 -18.11 6.49
C SER A 82 -11.13 -18.77 7.37
N ILE A 83 -11.50 -19.09 8.61
CA ILE A 83 -10.69 -19.81 9.59
C ILE A 83 -11.47 -21.05 9.98
N ALA A 84 -10.83 -22.22 10.01
CA ALA A 84 -11.54 -23.46 10.30
C ALA A 84 -10.71 -24.47 11.10
N PHE A 85 -11.42 -25.26 11.89
CA PHE A 85 -10.98 -26.53 12.45
C PHE A 85 -11.77 -27.66 11.81
N GLY A 86 -11.08 -28.53 11.08
CA GLY A 86 -11.60 -29.81 10.60
C GLY A 86 -11.10 -30.99 11.43
N ASN A 87 -11.74 -32.15 11.31
CA ASN A 87 -11.35 -33.39 12.00
C ASN A 87 -11.25 -33.26 13.53
N SER A 88 -11.96 -32.29 14.12
CA SER A 88 -12.00 -32.11 15.57
C SER A 88 -13.25 -32.77 16.15
N SER A 89 -13.13 -33.18 17.40
CA SER A 89 -14.24 -33.69 18.22
C SER A 89 -14.38 -32.95 19.55
N THR A 90 -13.63 -31.86 19.73
CA THR A 90 -13.58 -31.11 20.99
C THR A 90 -14.76 -30.15 21.14
N ALA A 91 -14.95 -29.64 22.35
CA ALA A 91 -16.14 -28.86 22.70
C ALA A 91 -16.05 -27.40 22.28
N LYS A 92 -14.84 -26.83 22.24
CA LYS A 92 -14.61 -25.40 22.04
C LYS A 92 -13.44 -25.16 21.12
N HIS A 93 -13.51 -24.07 20.38
CA HIS A 93 -12.44 -23.65 19.49
C HIS A 93 -12.28 -22.14 19.57
N GLY A 94 -11.06 -21.65 19.39
CA GLY A 94 -10.78 -20.23 19.33
C GLY A 94 -9.74 -19.93 18.28
N PHE A 95 -9.70 -18.69 17.83
CA PHE A 95 -8.65 -18.20 16.96
C PHE A 95 -8.29 -16.74 17.26
N GLU A 96 -7.14 -16.34 16.73
CA GLU A 96 -6.78 -14.96 16.41
C GLU A 96 -6.09 -14.93 15.04
N LEU A 97 -6.33 -13.86 14.29
CA LEU A 97 -5.83 -13.65 12.95
C LEU A 97 -5.23 -12.25 12.82
N SER A 98 -4.08 -12.14 12.15
CA SER A 98 -3.46 -10.89 11.72
C SER A 98 -3.09 -10.96 10.23
N ALA A 99 -2.89 -9.81 9.60
CA ALA A 99 -2.44 -9.69 8.21
C ALA A 99 -1.25 -8.75 8.15
N LEU A 100 -0.12 -9.23 7.62
CA LEU A 100 1.13 -8.46 7.54
C LEU A 100 1.64 -8.31 6.11
N ASP A 101 2.30 -7.19 5.84
CA ASP A 101 3.12 -7.00 4.64
C ASP A 101 4.47 -7.74 4.74
N THR A 102 5.29 -7.62 3.70
CA THR A 102 6.64 -8.20 3.67
C THR A 102 7.64 -7.57 4.65
N ASN A 103 7.33 -6.40 5.22
CA ASN A 103 8.12 -5.72 6.24
C ASN A 103 7.63 -6.06 7.66
N ASN A 104 6.62 -6.91 7.79
CA ASN A 104 5.95 -7.31 9.03
C ASN A 104 5.13 -6.18 9.69
N ASN A 105 4.66 -5.20 8.93
CA ASN A 105 3.68 -4.23 9.41
C ASN A 105 2.27 -4.80 9.27
N HIS A 106 1.36 -4.44 10.19
CA HIS A 106 -0.06 -4.72 10.03
C HIS A 106 -0.62 -3.97 8.83
N VAL A 107 -1.35 -4.67 7.98
CA VAL A 107 -1.91 -4.11 6.74
C VAL A 107 -3.34 -4.57 6.48
N GLY A 108 -4.11 -3.64 5.94
CA GLY A 108 -5.55 -3.79 5.76
C GLY A 108 -6.28 -3.66 7.10
N THR A 109 -7.57 -3.98 7.11
CA THR A 109 -8.40 -3.82 8.31
C THR A 109 -9.43 -4.92 8.37
N PHE A 110 -9.40 -5.71 9.45
CA PHE A 110 -10.43 -6.71 9.71
C PHE A 110 -11.72 -6.09 10.24
N SER A 111 -12.83 -6.72 9.90
CA SER A 111 -14.14 -6.46 10.50
C SER A 111 -14.95 -7.74 10.59
N SER A 112 -15.87 -7.78 11.55
CA SER A 112 -16.80 -8.91 11.70
C SER A 112 -17.79 -8.96 10.54
N VAL A 113 -18.34 -10.15 10.29
CA VAL A 113 -19.49 -10.30 9.39
C VAL A 113 -20.75 -9.93 10.18
N ASP A 114 -21.53 -8.99 9.66
CA ASP A 114 -22.72 -8.47 10.34
C ASP A 114 -23.68 -9.60 10.76
N GLY A 115 -24.07 -9.56 12.04
CA GLY A 115 -25.07 -10.47 12.61
C GLY A 115 -24.54 -11.84 13.06
N ASP A 116 -23.25 -12.14 12.92
CA ASP A 116 -22.69 -13.42 13.38
C ASP A 116 -22.49 -13.49 14.91
N GLY A 117 -22.17 -12.35 15.55
CA GLY A 117 -21.80 -12.27 16.97
C GLY A 117 -20.60 -13.14 17.38
N ASN A 118 -19.90 -13.74 16.42
CA ASN A 118 -18.92 -14.81 16.62
C ASN A 118 -17.48 -14.30 16.61
N THR A 119 -17.26 -13.12 16.03
CA THR A 119 -15.95 -12.50 15.88
C THR A 119 -15.94 -11.09 16.44
N GLN A 120 -14.76 -10.58 16.76
CA GLN A 120 -14.57 -9.22 17.26
C GLN A 120 -13.17 -8.71 16.94
N THR A 121 -13.06 -7.39 16.82
CA THR A 121 -11.81 -6.66 16.64
C THR A 121 -11.87 -5.33 17.39
N ASN A 122 -10.71 -4.84 17.83
CA ASN A 122 -10.60 -3.56 18.56
C ASN A 122 -10.06 -2.43 17.67
N ASN A 123 -9.05 -2.74 16.85
CA ASN A 123 -8.32 -1.80 16.00
C ASN A 123 -8.31 -2.19 14.52
N GLY A 124 -8.81 -3.39 14.18
CA GLY A 124 -8.77 -3.94 12.82
C GLY A 124 -7.47 -4.66 12.46
N ASP A 125 -6.41 -4.56 13.27
CA ASP A 125 -5.13 -5.26 13.02
C ASP A 125 -5.22 -6.75 13.36
N TYR A 126 -6.04 -7.06 14.36
CA TYR A 126 -6.34 -8.41 14.82
C TYR A 126 -7.85 -8.65 14.78
N ILE A 127 -8.24 -9.87 14.43
CA ILE A 127 -9.61 -10.34 14.62
C ILE A 127 -9.61 -11.71 15.27
N LYS A 128 -10.53 -11.90 16.20
CA LYS A 128 -10.58 -13.07 17.07
C LYS A 128 -12.00 -13.48 17.36
N HIS A 129 -12.15 -14.67 17.94
CA HIS A 129 -13.43 -15.19 18.38
C HIS A 129 -14.02 -14.37 19.55
N THR A 130 -15.35 -14.40 19.67
CA THR A 130 -16.09 -13.99 20.89
C THR A 130 -16.42 -15.21 21.76
N SER A 131 -17.03 -14.97 22.93
CA SER A 131 -17.53 -16.07 23.77
C SER A 131 -18.55 -16.96 23.05
N ALA A 132 -19.46 -16.35 22.27
CA ALA A 132 -20.39 -17.08 21.42
C ALA A 132 -19.65 -17.84 20.31
N GLY A 133 -18.73 -17.16 19.62
CA GLY A 133 -17.94 -17.75 18.53
C GLY A 133 -17.06 -18.91 18.97
N SER A 134 -16.67 -18.98 20.26
CA SER A 134 -15.89 -20.09 20.81
C SER A 134 -16.68 -21.39 21.03
N SER A 135 -18.01 -21.29 21.04
CA SER A 135 -18.91 -22.36 21.48
C SER A 135 -19.37 -23.21 20.30
N GLN A 136 -18.42 -23.72 19.53
CA GLN A 136 -18.62 -24.59 18.37
C GLN A 136 -17.99 -25.96 18.67
N SER A 137 -18.84 -27.00 18.79
CA SER A 137 -18.40 -28.37 19.10
C SER A 137 -18.20 -29.21 17.84
N GLY A 138 -17.21 -30.09 17.85
CA GLY A 138 -16.80 -30.84 16.67
C GLY A 138 -15.93 -29.97 15.78
N ASN A 139 -16.35 -29.72 14.54
CA ASN A 139 -15.66 -28.76 13.68
C ASN A 139 -16.10 -27.33 14.02
N ALA A 140 -15.22 -26.37 13.74
CA ALA A 140 -15.51 -24.95 13.94
C ALA A 140 -15.10 -24.14 12.72
N SER A 141 -15.81 -23.04 12.46
CA SER A 141 -15.45 -22.11 11.41
C SER A 141 -15.84 -20.68 11.74
N TRP A 142 -15.06 -19.73 11.23
CA TRP A 142 -15.36 -18.30 11.26
C TRP A 142 -15.10 -17.72 9.88
N ASN A 143 -15.95 -16.79 9.48
CA ASN A 143 -15.70 -15.94 8.33
C ASN A 143 -15.54 -14.52 8.84
N VAL A 144 -14.54 -13.83 8.34
CA VAL A 144 -14.26 -12.44 8.66
C VAL A 144 -14.13 -11.64 7.37
N ASN A 145 -14.41 -10.35 7.46
CA ASN A 145 -14.10 -9.42 6.39
C ASN A 145 -12.69 -8.87 6.62
N TRP A 146 -11.92 -8.77 5.55
CA TRP A 146 -10.64 -8.06 5.53
C TRP A 146 -10.67 -7.04 4.40
N THR A 147 -10.55 -5.77 4.76
CA THR A 147 -10.43 -4.67 3.80
C THR A 147 -8.96 -4.56 3.41
N ALA A 148 -8.65 -4.79 2.13
CA ALA A 148 -7.29 -4.71 1.62
C ALA A 148 -6.73 -3.28 1.73
N PRO A 149 -5.40 -3.11 1.90
CA PRO A 149 -4.76 -1.81 1.91
C PRO A 149 -5.10 -1.00 0.65
N ALA A 150 -5.38 0.30 0.81
CA ALA A 150 -5.74 1.17 -0.32
C ALA A 150 -4.58 1.42 -1.28
N ASP A 151 -3.34 1.44 -0.77
CA ASP A 151 -2.14 1.69 -1.57
C ASP A 151 -1.59 0.41 -2.25
N GLY A 152 -2.05 -0.76 -1.80
CA GLY A 152 -1.58 -2.06 -2.27
C GLY A 152 -0.17 -2.41 -1.76
N GLU A 153 -0.04 -3.49 -1.00
CA GLU A 153 1.19 -3.84 -0.28
C GLU A 153 1.94 -5.03 -0.92
N GLY A 154 1.65 -5.32 -2.19
CA GLY A 154 2.20 -6.49 -2.85
C GLY A 154 1.66 -7.78 -2.22
N VAL A 155 2.53 -8.54 -1.56
CA VAL A 155 2.16 -9.79 -0.87
C VAL A 155 1.72 -9.48 0.56
N VAL A 156 0.51 -9.93 0.92
CA VAL A 156 0.01 -9.93 2.29
C VAL A 156 0.00 -11.37 2.81
N THR A 157 0.58 -11.59 3.98
CA THR A 157 0.54 -12.87 4.68
C THR A 157 -0.42 -12.79 5.86
N PHE A 158 -1.42 -13.65 5.85
CA PHE A 158 -2.34 -13.86 6.96
C PHE A 158 -1.74 -14.87 7.92
N TYR A 159 -1.58 -14.48 9.19
CA TYR A 159 -1.10 -15.35 10.26
C TYR A 159 -2.27 -15.69 11.17
N ALA A 160 -2.60 -16.97 11.26
CA ALA A 160 -3.67 -17.45 12.12
C ALA A 160 -3.09 -18.35 13.21
N ALA A 161 -3.51 -18.12 14.45
CA ALA A 161 -3.35 -19.06 15.55
C ALA A 161 -4.71 -19.55 16.02
N GLY A 162 -4.79 -20.83 16.37
CA GLY A 162 -6.02 -21.49 16.79
C GLY A 162 -5.83 -22.26 18.10
N ASN A 163 -6.85 -22.30 18.95
CA ASN A 163 -6.94 -23.16 20.12
C ASN A 163 -8.07 -24.18 19.92
N GLU A 164 -7.74 -25.47 19.95
CA GLU A 164 -8.70 -26.57 20.04
C GLU A 164 -8.80 -26.99 21.51
N ALA A 165 -9.96 -26.78 22.14
CA ALA A 165 -10.11 -26.88 23.58
C ALA A 165 -11.21 -27.86 24.01
N ASN A 166 -10.93 -28.62 25.06
CA ASN A 166 -11.88 -29.60 25.59
C ASN A 166 -13.04 -28.95 26.39
N GLY A 167 -12.89 -27.66 26.75
CA GLY A 167 -13.90 -26.88 27.46
C GLY A 167 -13.99 -27.14 28.97
N ASP A 168 -12.99 -27.77 29.60
CA ASP A 168 -13.00 -28.06 31.03
C ASP A 168 -12.63 -26.86 31.94
N GLY A 169 -12.30 -25.72 31.32
CA GLY A 169 -11.92 -24.48 32.00
C GLY A 169 -10.46 -24.42 32.45
N THR A 170 -9.66 -25.42 32.08
CA THR A 170 -8.21 -25.47 32.30
C THR A 170 -7.48 -25.37 30.96
N ASN A 171 -6.14 -25.37 30.99
CA ASN A 171 -5.30 -25.45 29.80
C ASN A 171 -4.92 -26.90 29.43
N GLN A 172 -5.41 -27.89 30.18
CA GLN A 172 -5.13 -29.30 29.96
C GLN A 172 -5.95 -29.82 28.79
N SER A 173 -5.33 -30.64 27.93
CA SER A 173 -5.92 -31.13 26.67
C SER A 173 -6.32 -30.05 25.67
N ASP A 174 -5.75 -28.84 25.78
CA ASP A 174 -5.91 -27.77 24.81
C ASP A 174 -4.70 -27.75 23.86
N TYR A 175 -4.95 -27.75 22.56
CA TYR A 175 -3.91 -27.79 21.53
C TYR A 175 -3.89 -26.49 20.73
N ILE A 176 -2.70 -25.90 20.63
CA ILE A 176 -2.49 -24.66 19.87
C ILE A 176 -1.90 -24.98 18.50
N TYR A 177 -2.46 -24.32 17.50
CA TYR A 177 -2.09 -24.45 16.09
C TYR A 177 -1.74 -23.09 15.51
N THR A 178 -0.90 -23.09 14.49
CA THR A 178 -0.57 -21.92 13.66
C THR A 178 -0.57 -22.30 12.20
N THR A 179 -1.09 -21.43 11.34
CA THR A 179 -0.98 -21.59 9.90
C THR A 179 -1.00 -20.23 9.21
N THR A 180 -0.69 -20.21 7.92
CA THR A 180 -0.64 -19.00 7.12
C THR A 180 -1.35 -19.16 5.80
N ALA A 181 -1.94 -18.08 5.31
CA ALA A 181 -2.36 -17.94 3.91
C ALA A 181 -1.72 -16.69 3.31
N GLN A 182 -1.61 -16.66 1.98
CA GLN A 182 -1.11 -15.49 1.28
C GLN A 182 -2.14 -15.01 0.28
N SER A 183 -2.22 -13.69 0.18
CA SER A 183 -2.90 -13.02 -0.92
C SER A 183 -1.92 -12.06 -1.57
N THR A 184 -1.86 -12.07 -2.89
CA THR A 184 -1.03 -11.14 -3.63
C THR A 184 -1.92 -10.08 -4.25
N THR A 185 -1.53 -8.82 -4.20
CA THR A 185 -2.25 -7.82 -4.99
C THR A 185 -2.27 -8.32 -6.43
N THR A 186 -3.42 -8.29 -7.08
CA THR A 186 -3.47 -8.17 -8.53
C THR A 186 -2.54 -7.01 -8.77
N ALA A 187 -1.44 -7.22 -9.50
CA ALA A 187 -0.72 -6.08 -10.04
C ALA A 187 -1.83 -5.20 -10.58
N ALA A 188 -1.93 -3.95 -10.12
CA ALA A 188 -2.78 -3.03 -10.81
C ALA A 188 -2.39 -3.24 -12.28
N THR A 189 -3.32 -3.72 -13.13
CA THR A 189 -3.24 -3.31 -14.53
C THR A 189 -2.98 -1.84 -14.37
N PRO A 190 -1.83 -1.29 -14.83
CA PRO A 190 -1.51 0.10 -14.54
C PRO A 190 -2.80 0.80 -14.86
N THR A 191 -3.45 1.31 -13.83
CA THR A 191 -4.58 2.18 -14.08
C THR A 191 -3.85 3.22 -14.88
N THR A 192 -4.16 3.34 -16.17
CA THR A 192 -3.87 4.59 -16.84
C THR A 192 -4.58 5.57 -15.95
N THR A 193 -3.83 6.17 -15.02
CA THR A 193 -4.16 7.45 -14.48
C THR A 193 -4.61 8.20 -15.73
N PRO A 194 -5.88 8.61 -15.90
CA PRO A 194 -6.07 9.77 -16.74
C PRO A 194 -5.07 10.75 -16.14
N THR A 195 -4.03 11.15 -16.90
CA THR A 195 -3.04 12.10 -16.43
C THR A 195 -3.82 13.27 -15.83
N ALA A 196 -3.95 13.31 -14.52
CA ALA A 196 -4.69 14.33 -13.81
C ALA A 196 -3.61 15.21 -13.21
N THR A 197 -3.44 16.34 -13.90
CA THR A 197 -3.13 17.65 -13.34
C THR A 197 -2.51 17.66 -11.94
N PRO A 198 -1.23 18.04 -11.78
CA PRO A 198 -0.56 18.11 -10.48
C PRO A 198 -1.16 19.21 -9.59
N ILE A 199 -1.26 19.01 -8.27
CA ILE A 199 -1.35 20.10 -7.29
C ILE A 199 -0.28 19.93 -6.19
N ALA A 200 0.70 20.84 -6.28
CA ALA A 200 1.59 21.44 -5.28
C ALA A 200 2.05 20.65 -4.04
N THR A 201 3.21 19.99 -4.19
CA THR A 201 4.33 20.09 -3.23
C THR A 201 4.60 21.58 -2.91
N PRO A 202 5.02 21.99 -1.69
CA PRO A 202 5.31 23.39 -1.38
C PRO A 202 6.12 24.00 -2.50
N THR A 203 5.53 25.04 -3.08
CA THR A 203 6.01 25.85 -4.18
C THR A 203 7.44 26.29 -3.87
N ILE A 204 8.43 25.47 -4.22
CA ILE A 204 9.59 26.06 -4.85
C ILE A 204 9.01 26.58 -6.14
N SER A 205 8.93 27.91 -6.21
CA SER A 205 8.50 28.69 -7.36
C SER A 205 9.27 28.22 -8.59
N GLU A 206 8.79 27.14 -9.19
CA GLU A 206 9.27 26.65 -10.47
C GLU A 206 8.90 27.71 -11.49
N CYS A 207 9.86 28.01 -12.34
CA CYS A 207 9.84 29.19 -13.16
C CYS A 207 8.75 29.08 -14.25
N GLU A 208 7.56 29.56 -13.96
CA GLU A 208 6.44 29.55 -14.90
C GLU A 208 6.72 30.48 -16.10
N PRO A 209 6.47 30.05 -17.36
CA PRO A 209 6.66 30.91 -18.53
C PRO A 209 5.91 32.24 -18.43
N ALA A 210 6.63 33.37 -18.48
CA ALA A 210 6.04 34.71 -18.53
C ALA A 210 6.51 35.52 -19.76
N VAL A 211 7.64 35.13 -20.36
CA VAL A 211 8.25 35.81 -21.50
C VAL A 211 8.83 34.78 -22.45
N ILE A 212 8.56 34.96 -23.76
CA ILE A 212 9.20 34.20 -24.84
C ILE A 212 10.04 35.13 -25.72
N ALA A 213 11.33 34.85 -25.79
CA ALA A 213 12.30 35.60 -26.58
C ALA A 213 12.90 34.74 -27.70
N LEU A 214 13.36 35.40 -28.75
CA LEU A 214 14.11 34.77 -29.83
C LEU A 214 15.49 35.41 -29.90
N ASP A 215 16.51 34.59 -30.14
CA ASP A 215 17.83 35.06 -30.52
C ASP A 215 17.79 35.91 -31.81
N ALA A 216 16.84 35.65 -32.72
CA ALA A 216 16.62 36.42 -33.94
C ALA A 216 15.14 36.55 -34.33
N LYS A 217 14.62 37.78 -34.36
CA LYS A 217 13.28 38.10 -34.90
C LYS A 217 13.21 38.04 -36.44
N LYS A 218 14.36 37.92 -37.11
CA LYS A 218 14.45 37.85 -38.58
C LYS A 218 15.59 36.93 -39.01
N LEU A 219 15.28 36.00 -39.90
CA LEU A 219 16.22 35.05 -40.46
C LEU A 219 16.36 35.29 -41.96
N ASN A 220 17.58 35.47 -42.46
CA ASN A 220 17.83 35.52 -43.90
C ASN A 220 18.47 34.19 -44.32
N LEU A 221 17.79 33.49 -45.23
CA LEU A 221 18.22 32.20 -45.77
C LEU A 221 18.29 32.27 -47.29
N LYS A 222 19.25 31.55 -47.86
CA LYS A 222 19.29 31.21 -49.28
C LYS A 222 18.46 29.95 -49.53
N LEU A 223 18.13 29.69 -50.78
CA LEU A 223 17.41 28.46 -51.17
C LEU A 223 18.19 27.22 -50.71
N GLY A 224 17.53 26.31 -49.97
CA GLY A 224 18.14 25.10 -49.41
C GLY A 224 18.98 25.31 -48.15
N GLU A 225 19.14 26.55 -47.67
CA GLU A 225 19.90 26.85 -46.44
C GLU A 225 19.05 26.60 -45.20
N SER A 226 19.71 26.13 -44.13
CA SER A 226 19.09 25.95 -42.82
C SER A 226 19.82 26.79 -41.79
N LYS A 227 19.08 27.32 -40.81
CA LYS A 227 19.65 27.92 -39.60
C LYS A 227 18.83 27.56 -38.38
N THR A 228 19.53 27.45 -37.27
CA THR A 228 18.93 27.28 -35.95
C THR A 228 18.44 28.63 -35.45
N VAL A 229 17.28 28.59 -34.81
CA VAL A 229 16.69 29.69 -34.03
C VAL A 229 16.52 29.15 -32.61
N THR A 230 17.02 29.90 -31.65
CA THR A 230 16.91 29.58 -30.23
C THR A 230 15.80 30.41 -29.62
N VAL A 231 14.85 29.70 -29.00
CA VAL A 231 13.74 30.28 -28.26
C VAL A 231 14.10 30.20 -26.78
N THR A 232 14.09 31.34 -26.09
CA THR A 232 14.29 31.39 -24.64
C THR A 232 12.96 31.67 -23.97
N VAL A 233 12.60 30.84 -23.01
CA VAL A 233 11.42 30.98 -22.16
C VAL A 233 11.90 31.33 -20.75
N SER A 234 11.35 32.41 -20.20
CA SER A 234 11.69 32.89 -18.86
C SER A 234 10.44 33.27 -18.11
N GLY A 235 10.46 33.12 -16.79
CA GLY A 235 9.34 33.44 -15.91
C GLY A 235 9.45 34.79 -15.24
N SER A 236 8.63 35.01 -14.21
CA SER A 236 8.76 36.16 -13.32
C SER A 236 10.18 36.19 -12.72
N ASP A 237 10.74 37.40 -12.56
CA ASP A 237 12.10 37.62 -12.06
C ASP A 237 13.24 37.02 -12.94
N ASP A 238 13.01 36.83 -14.25
CA ASP A 238 13.99 36.32 -15.24
C ASP A 238 14.53 34.91 -14.92
N CYS A 239 13.78 34.14 -14.14
CA CYS A 239 14.06 32.73 -13.92
C CYS A 239 14.03 31.98 -15.27
N LYS A 240 14.77 30.87 -15.37
CA LYS A 240 14.79 30.05 -16.59
C LYS A 240 13.76 28.93 -16.48
N SER A 241 12.84 28.91 -17.44
CA SER A 241 11.72 27.95 -17.45
C SER A 241 12.17 26.67 -18.13
N GLU A 242 12.73 25.72 -17.36
CA GLU A 242 13.13 24.38 -17.82
C GLU A 242 11.89 23.50 -18.03
N GLY A 243 11.91 22.63 -19.04
CA GLY A 243 10.80 21.70 -19.33
C GLY A 243 9.58 22.32 -20.04
N ALA A 244 9.53 23.64 -20.24
CA ALA A 244 8.48 24.33 -20.99
C ALA A 244 8.44 23.88 -22.45
N THR A 245 7.23 23.60 -22.97
CA THR A 245 7.06 23.14 -24.35
C THR A 245 6.85 24.31 -25.30
N VAL A 246 7.80 24.53 -26.21
CA VAL A 246 7.68 25.50 -27.29
C VAL A 246 7.14 24.83 -28.54
N THR A 247 6.09 25.41 -29.13
CA THR A 247 5.51 24.95 -30.40
C THR A 247 5.89 25.89 -31.54
N ALA A 248 6.38 25.34 -32.65
CA ALA A 248 6.79 26.11 -33.82
C ALA A 248 5.86 25.85 -35.02
N ALA A 249 5.32 26.91 -35.61
CA ALA A 249 4.37 26.81 -36.71
C ALA A 249 4.66 27.81 -37.84
N VAL A 250 4.73 27.30 -39.08
CA VAL A 250 4.80 28.14 -40.28
C VAL A 250 3.40 28.71 -40.57
N LYS A 251 3.11 29.93 -40.12
CA LYS A 251 1.81 30.59 -40.38
C LYS A 251 1.70 31.08 -41.82
N THR A 252 2.79 31.53 -42.42
CA THR A 252 2.81 31.99 -43.82
C THR A 252 4.01 31.39 -44.54
N GLY A 253 3.79 30.93 -45.78
CA GLY A 253 4.87 30.35 -46.59
C GLY A 253 5.17 28.88 -46.30
N LYS A 254 4.16 28.08 -45.93
CA LYS A 254 4.29 26.62 -45.67
C LYS A 254 4.98 25.82 -46.78
N LYS A 255 4.85 26.26 -48.04
CA LYS A 255 5.55 25.66 -49.20
C LYS A 255 6.98 26.17 -49.41
N ARG A 256 7.49 27.03 -48.52
CA ARG A 256 8.77 27.74 -48.65
C ARG A 256 9.74 27.44 -47.51
N VAL A 257 9.27 27.09 -46.33
CA VAL A 257 10.12 26.72 -45.19
C VAL A 257 9.59 25.47 -44.51
N THR A 258 10.49 24.67 -43.97
CA THR A 258 10.20 23.54 -43.08
C THR A 258 10.93 23.75 -41.76
N ILE A 259 10.42 23.12 -40.71
CA ILE A 259 11.01 23.10 -39.37
C ILE A 259 11.30 21.63 -39.06
N ASP A 260 12.42 21.36 -38.41
CA ASP A 260 12.86 20.02 -38.01
C ASP A 260 11.88 19.35 -37.05
N ALA A 261 11.37 20.10 -36.07
CA ALA A 261 10.37 19.65 -35.13
C ALA A 261 9.23 20.67 -35.00
N ALA A 262 8.01 20.16 -34.81
CA ALA A 262 6.85 21.01 -34.52
C ALA A 262 6.85 21.49 -33.06
N THR A 263 7.53 20.78 -32.17
CA THR A 263 7.64 21.07 -30.74
C THR A 263 9.04 20.74 -30.21
N ALA A 264 9.46 21.44 -29.15
CA ALA A 264 10.66 21.13 -28.38
C ALA A 264 10.48 21.59 -26.93
N THR A 265 11.05 20.85 -25.97
CA THR A 265 11.08 21.22 -24.56
C THR A 265 12.32 22.07 -24.27
N THR A 266 12.19 23.06 -23.38
CA THR A 266 13.32 23.88 -22.95
C THR A 266 14.26 23.11 -22.01
N ASP A 267 15.55 23.40 -22.10
CA ASP A 267 16.58 22.87 -21.22
C ASP A 267 16.69 23.64 -19.88
N ALA A 268 17.67 23.29 -19.04
CA ALA A 268 17.99 23.98 -17.77
C ALA A 268 18.26 25.49 -17.90
N ASN A 269 18.50 26.01 -19.11
CA ASN A 269 18.66 27.45 -19.37
C ASN A 269 17.38 28.08 -19.94
N GLY A 270 16.26 27.36 -19.96
CA GLY A 270 15.01 27.81 -20.54
C GLY A 270 15.06 27.90 -22.06
N GLN A 271 15.94 27.14 -22.74
CA GLN A 271 16.16 27.26 -24.18
C GLN A 271 15.66 26.07 -24.96
N ALA A 272 14.97 26.34 -26.07
CA ALA A 272 14.53 25.35 -27.06
C ALA A 272 15.02 25.78 -28.46
N THR A 273 15.66 24.87 -29.18
CA THR A 273 16.24 25.15 -30.51
C THR A 273 15.43 24.55 -31.63
N PHE A 274 15.23 25.29 -32.71
CA PHE A 274 14.55 24.82 -33.92
C PHE A 274 15.39 25.11 -35.16
N THR A 275 15.51 24.12 -36.04
CA THR A 275 16.19 24.28 -37.32
C THR A 275 15.19 24.63 -38.42
N ILE A 276 15.25 25.86 -38.92
CA ILE A 276 14.41 26.31 -40.03
C ILE A 276 15.18 26.13 -41.33
N THR A 277 14.60 25.33 -42.23
CA THR A 277 15.15 25.04 -43.56
C THR A 277 14.36 25.77 -44.64
N ALA A 278 15.05 26.51 -45.50
CA ALA A 278 14.45 27.14 -46.67
C ALA A 278 14.29 26.13 -47.82
N GLY A 279 13.08 26.00 -48.33
CA GLY A 279 12.78 25.26 -49.55
C GLY A 279 13.21 25.99 -50.83
N GLN A 280 12.73 25.50 -51.97
CA GLN A 280 13.16 25.96 -53.30
C GLN A 280 12.42 27.21 -53.83
N LYS A 281 11.70 27.94 -52.98
CA LYS A 281 10.87 29.10 -53.38
C LYS A 281 11.23 30.36 -52.60
N LYS A 282 11.51 31.44 -53.34
CA LYS A 282 11.80 32.77 -52.77
C LYS A 282 10.59 33.40 -52.10
N GLY A 283 10.86 34.33 -51.19
CA GLY A 283 9.86 35.17 -50.53
C GLY A 283 9.94 35.10 -49.01
N ASN A 284 9.00 35.76 -48.35
CA ASN A 284 8.95 35.78 -46.90
C ASN A 284 8.07 34.63 -46.39
N SER A 285 8.49 34.07 -45.27
CA SER A 285 7.71 33.16 -44.45
C SER A 285 7.68 33.68 -43.01
N LYS A 286 6.62 33.39 -42.29
CA LYS A 286 6.48 33.72 -40.87
C LYS A 286 6.39 32.42 -40.10
N VAL A 287 7.37 32.19 -39.24
CA VAL A 287 7.37 31.09 -38.27
C VAL A 287 7.05 31.70 -36.93
N VAL A 288 6.01 31.16 -36.29
CA VAL A 288 5.52 31.61 -34.99
C VAL A 288 5.87 30.54 -33.97
N PHE A 289 6.35 31.00 -32.82
CA PHE A 289 6.63 30.16 -31.66
C PHE A 289 5.66 30.52 -30.55
N THR A 290 5.08 29.50 -29.93
CA THR A 290 4.11 29.65 -28.85
C THR A 290 4.54 28.81 -27.66
N VAL A 291 4.40 29.37 -26.47
CA VAL A 291 4.47 28.65 -25.19
C VAL A 291 3.24 29.03 -24.39
N GLU A 292 2.67 28.06 -23.69
CA GLU A 292 1.49 28.21 -22.84
C GLU A 292 1.93 27.90 -21.41
N ASP A 293 1.53 28.72 -20.45
CA ASP A 293 1.83 28.49 -19.03
C ASP A 293 0.80 27.57 -18.36
N SER A 294 0.90 27.39 -17.04
CA SER A 294 0.04 26.44 -16.32
C SER A 294 -1.39 26.94 -16.14
N GLU A 295 -1.60 28.25 -16.28
CA GLU A 295 -2.91 28.92 -16.24
C GLU A 295 -3.57 29.01 -17.62
N GLY A 296 -2.83 28.68 -18.69
CA GLY A 296 -3.31 28.68 -20.07
C GLY A 296 -3.07 30.01 -20.81
N GLU A 297 -2.27 30.92 -20.26
CA GLU A 297 -1.87 32.14 -20.96
C GLU A 297 -0.83 31.82 -22.04
N VAL A 298 -1.02 32.40 -23.23
CA VAL A 298 -0.23 32.06 -24.41
C VAL A 298 0.74 33.18 -24.77
N TYR A 299 2.03 32.91 -24.59
CA TYR A 299 3.10 33.78 -25.00
C TYR A 299 3.53 33.45 -26.43
N THR A 300 3.53 34.47 -27.29
CA THR A 300 3.82 34.32 -28.71
C THR A 300 4.98 35.18 -29.16
N THR A 301 5.87 34.60 -29.95
CA THR A 301 6.87 35.34 -30.71
C THR A 301 6.96 34.80 -32.13
N PHE A 302 7.68 35.48 -33.00
CA PHE A 302 7.82 35.04 -34.38
C PHE A 302 9.14 35.49 -34.99
N VAL A 303 9.62 34.66 -35.91
CA VAL A 303 10.72 35.00 -36.81
C VAL A 303 10.19 35.17 -38.22
N ILE A 304 10.61 36.26 -38.87
CA ILE A 304 10.39 36.44 -40.31
C ILE A 304 11.56 35.84 -41.06
N VAL A 305 11.29 34.78 -41.81
CA VAL A 305 12.27 34.11 -42.66
C VAL A 305 12.22 34.72 -44.05
N LYS A 306 13.25 35.46 -44.44
CA LYS A 306 13.40 36.01 -45.78
C LYS A 306 14.26 35.07 -46.61
N ILE A 307 13.64 34.44 -47.60
CA ILE A 307 14.31 33.51 -48.51
C ILE A 307 14.70 34.26 -49.78
N ARG A 308 16.00 34.33 -50.05
CA ARG A 308 16.57 34.98 -51.23
C ARG A 308 17.24 33.93 -52.14
N LYS A 309 17.41 34.28 -53.42
CA LYS A 309 18.30 33.51 -54.29
C LYS A 309 19.74 33.64 -53.78
N LYS A 310 20.56 32.66 -54.11
CA LYS A 310 21.95 32.56 -53.68
C LYS A 310 22.75 33.81 -54.03
#